data_AF-A0AAU2QBV2-F1
#
_entry.id   AF-A0AAU2QBV2-F1
#
_cell.length_a   1.000
_cell.length_b   1.000
_cell.length_c   1.000
_cell.angle_alpha   90.00
_cell.angle_beta   90.00
_cell.angle_gamma   90.00
#
_symmetry.space_group_name_H-M   'P 1'
#
loop_
_entity.id
_entity.type
_entity.pdbx_description
1 polymer ?
#
loop_
_entity_poly.entity_id
_entity_poly.type
_entity_poly.pdbx_seq_one_letter_code
_entity_poly.pdbx_strand_id
1 'polypeptide(L)'
;MESRLRATGAGERPDLEGVIGTFTPDRPDAGARPRRTAGTGRVLLGCLAGIVLTAVALTVAWWPRTEVTYRSTAPAEPVYDDRSPHYLGLVHEQTLSGRQSYRMVVGRYPGVAYGHWVDVETAWGAQGIESTTWTEAGVRVRFRTGHEVFVPARFFLHGR
;
A
#
# COMPACT_ATOMS: atom_id res chain seq x y z
N MET A 1 -26.69 -3.91 49.82
CA MET A 1 -27.53 -3.16 50.77
C MET A 1 -27.85 -1.84 50.08
N GLU A 2 -29.11 -1.40 50.07
CA GLU A 2 -29.78 -0.52 49.05
C GLU A 2 -30.25 -1.31 47.82
N SER A 3 -31.50 -1.74 47.60
CA SER A 3 -32.85 -1.41 48.08
C SER A 3 -33.37 -0.01 47.76
N ARG A 4 -34.10 0.09 46.64
CA ARG A 4 -35.20 1.02 46.29
C ARG A 4 -35.63 0.74 44.84
N LEU A 5 -36.87 0.82 44.37
CA LEU A 5 -38.23 0.81 44.92
C LEU A 5 -39.15 1.06 43.70
N ARG A 6 -40.19 0.23 43.48
CA ARG A 6 -41.49 0.54 42.78
C ARG A 6 -41.44 1.01 41.30
N ALA A 7 -42.46 0.90 40.45
CA ALA A 7 -43.90 0.61 40.51
C ALA A 7 -44.27 -0.06 39.16
N THR A 8 -45.12 -1.09 39.07
CA THR A 8 -46.59 -1.10 39.16
C THR A 8 -47.26 -0.14 38.17
N GLY A 9 -47.93 -0.70 37.16
CA GLY A 9 -48.73 0.03 36.19
C GLY A 9 -49.50 -0.92 35.26
N ALA A 10 -50.31 -1.81 35.85
CA ALA A 10 -51.30 -2.60 35.13
C ALA A 10 -52.49 -1.69 34.79
N GLY A 11 -52.66 -1.40 33.51
CA GLY A 11 -53.78 -0.64 32.97
C GLY A 11 -54.76 -1.58 32.27
N GLU A 12 -55.77 -1.97 33.03
CA GLU A 12 -56.99 -2.66 32.58
C GLU A 12 -57.72 -1.78 31.56
N ARG A 13 -58.06 -2.33 30.38
CA ARG A 13 -58.93 -1.69 29.40
C ARG A 13 -60.26 -2.46 29.34
N PRO A 14 -61.39 -1.80 29.57
CA PRO A 14 -62.70 -2.41 29.52
C PRO A 14 -63.22 -2.62 28.10
N ASP A 15 -64.16 -3.56 28.05
CA ASP A 15 -65.02 -3.93 26.95
C ASP A 15 -65.55 -2.76 26.12
N LEU A 16 -65.56 -2.94 24.80
CA LEU A 16 -66.50 -2.25 23.93
C LEU A 16 -67.29 -3.27 23.13
N GLU A 17 -68.59 -3.22 23.42
CA GLU A 17 -69.68 -3.92 22.81
C GLU A 17 -69.74 -3.74 21.28
N GLY A 18 -70.11 -4.84 20.62
CA GLY A 18 -71.21 -4.89 19.67
C GLY A 18 -71.35 -3.76 18.64
N VAL A 19 -70.87 -4.02 17.43
CA VAL A 19 -71.56 -3.57 16.21
C VAL A 19 -71.55 -4.71 15.20
N ILE A 20 -72.71 -5.37 15.06
CA ILE A 20 -73.03 -6.30 13.98
C ILE A 20 -73.18 -5.46 12.72
N GLY A 21 -72.10 -5.36 11.95
CA GLY A 21 -72.05 -4.77 10.62
C GLY A 21 -71.95 -5.88 9.57
N THR A 22 -72.99 -5.98 8.75
CA THR A 22 -73.11 -6.69 7.46
C THR A 22 -71.82 -7.25 6.83
N PHE A 23 -71.80 -8.58 6.75
CA PHE A 23 -70.94 -9.41 5.92
C PHE A 23 -71.04 -8.99 4.43
N THR A 24 -70.02 -8.28 3.96
CA THR A 24 -69.72 -8.16 2.53
C THR A 24 -68.57 -9.14 2.25
N PRO A 25 -68.74 -10.19 1.43
CA PRO A 25 -67.63 -11.04 1.04
C PRO A 25 -66.72 -10.24 0.10
N ASP A 26 -65.70 -9.60 0.66
CA ASP A 26 -64.66 -8.95 -0.13
C ASP A 26 -63.76 -10.04 -0.73
N ARG A 27 -63.88 -10.11 -2.05
CA ARG A 27 -62.98 -10.60 -3.09
C ARG A 27 -61.75 -11.41 -2.63
N PRO A 28 -61.51 -12.62 -3.18
CA PRO A 28 -60.30 -13.38 -2.90
C PRO A 28 -59.06 -12.55 -3.24
N ASP A 29 -58.22 -12.37 -2.22
CA ASP A 29 -56.89 -11.75 -2.30
C ASP A 29 -56.16 -12.32 -3.51
N ALA A 30 -56.12 -11.52 -4.57
CA ALA A 30 -55.34 -11.79 -5.75
C ALA A 30 -53.90 -11.93 -5.29
N GLY A 31 -53.43 -13.18 -5.27
CA GLY A 31 -52.12 -13.57 -4.76
C GLY A 31 -51.07 -12.52 -5.11
N ALA A 32 -50.60 -11.84 -4.08
CA ALA A 32 -49.47 -10.93 -4.16
C ALA A 32 -48.29 -11.77 -4.67
N ARG A 33 -48.12 -11.80 -5.98
CA ARG A 33 -46.96 -12.43 -6.61
C ARG A 33 -45.75 -11.78 -5.95
N PRO A 34 -44.86 -12.55 -5.28
CA PRO A 34 -43.63 -11.96 -4.77
C PRO A 34 -42.94 -11.33 -5.97
N ARG A 35 -42.87 -10.00 -5.99
CA ARG A 35 -42.08 -9.24 -6.94
C ARG A 35 -40.66 -9.74 -6.74
N ARG A 36 -40.25 -10.72 -7.54
CA ARG A 36 -38.87 -11.19 -7.65
C ARG A 36 -38.03 -9.94 -7.85
N THR A 37 -37.30 -9.55 -6.80
CA THR A 37 -36.27 -8.52 -6.80
C THR A 37 -35.09 -9.01 -7.64
N ALA A 38 -35.33 -9.20 -8.93
CA ALA A 38 -34.36 -9.71 -9.89
C ALA A 38 -33.34 -8.63 -10.32
N GLY A 39 -33.49 -7.39 -9.83
CA GLY A 39 -32.59 -6.27 -10.13
C GLY A 39 -31.46 -6.08 -9.11
N THR A 40 -31.67 -6.44 -7.84
CA THR A 40 -30.74 -6.08 -6.74
C THR A 40 -29.39 -6.79 -6.88
N GLY A 41 -29.38 -8.04 -7.35
CA GLY A 41 -28.15 -8.81 -7.52
C GLY A 41 -27.19 -8.21 -8.56
N ARG A 42 -27.72 -7.64 -9.65
CA ARG A 42 -26.90 -7.01 -10.70
C ARG A 42 -26.32 -5.67 -10.23
N VAL A 43 -27.09 -4.89 -9.48
CA VAL A 43 -26.63 -3.63 -8.91
C VAL A 43 -25.53 -3.89 -7.89
N LEU A 44 -25.72 -4.84 -6.97
CA LEU A 44 -24.70 -5.21 -5.98
C LEU A 44 -23.42 -5.74 -6.64
N LEU A 45 -23.53 -6.58 -7.66
CA LEU A 45 -22.38 -7.06 -8.42
C LEU A 45 -21.63 -5.92 -9.12
N GLY A 46 -22.37 -4.97 -9.71
CA GLY A 46 -21.79 -3.77 -10.33
C GLY A 46 -21.06 -2.90 -9.31
N CYS A 47 -21.66 -2.67 -8.13
CA CYS A 47 -21.02 -1.93 -7.04
C CYS A 47 -19.74 -2.62 -6.55
N LEU A 48 -19.76 -3.94 -6.34
CA LEU A 48 -18.58 -4.71 -5.93
C LEU A 48 -17.48 -4.64 -6.98
N ALA A 49 -17.81 -4.83 -8.26
CA ALA A 49 -16.85 -4.72 -9.36
C ALA A 49 -16.26 -3.30 -9.43
N GLY A 50 -17.10 -2.26 -9.26
CA GLY A 50 -16.66 -0.88 -9.20
C GLY A 50 -15.68 -0.63 -8.05
N ILE A 51 -15.99 -1.08 -6.84
CA ILE A 51 -15.10 -0.94 -5.67
C ILE A 51 -13.77 -1.65 -5.90
N VAL A 52 -13.79 -2.87 -6.43
CA VAL A 52 -12.57 -3.64 -6.74
C VAL A 52 -11.72 -2.91 -7.78
N LEU A 53 -12.34 -2.45 -8.88
CA LEU A 53 -11.63 -1.70 -9.92
C LEU A 53 -11.05 -0.38 -9.39
N THR A 54 -11.80 0.36 -8.58
CA THR A 54 -11.30 1.59 -7.96
C THR A 54 -10.15 1.29 -6.99
N ALA A 55 -10.25 0.25 -6.16
CA ALA A 55 -9.19 -0.14 -5.25
C ALA A 55 -7.91 -0.53 -6.01
N VAL A 56 -8.03 -1.32 -7.09
CA VAL A 56 -6.89 -1.68 -7.95
C VAL A 56 -6.29 -0.44 -8.60
N ALA A 57 -7.12 0.45 -9.18
CA ALA A 57 -6.66 1.67 -9.82
C ALA A 57 -5.93 2.59 -8.82
N LEU A 58 -6.45 2.76 -7.60
CA LEU A 58 -5.80 3.52 -6.55
C LEU A 58 -4.48 2.88 -6.12
N THR A 59 -4.42 1.55 -6.02
CA THR A 59 -3.20 0.81 -5.65
C THR A 59 -2.11 0.99 -6.72
N VAL A 60 -2.47 0.87 -8.00
CA VAL A 60 -1.54 1.07 -9.12
C VAL A 60 -1.11 2.54 -9.22
N ALA A 61 -2.03 3.48 -9.01
CA ALA A 61 -1.72 4.91 -9.04
C ALA A 61 -0.75 5.27 -7.90
N TRP A 62 -1.00 4.77 -6.68
CA TRP A 62 -0.15 5.05 -5.52
C TRP A 62 1.14 4.23 -5.48
N TRP A 63 1.38 3.36 -6.47
CA TRP A 63 2.59 2.57 -6.53
C TRP A 63 3.80 3.50 -6.72
N PRO A 64 4.81 3.45 -5.83
CA PRO A 64 5.98 4.30 -5.94
C PRO A 64 6.71 3.99 -7.25
N ARG A 65 6.98 5.04 -8.03
CA ARG A 65 7.81 4.90 -9.22
C ARG A 65 9.26 4.92 -8.79
N THR A 66 9.98 3.87 -9.13
CA THR A 66 11.41 3.73 -8.86
C THR A 66 12.17 3.84 -10.16
N GLU A 67 13.16 4.73 -10.18
CA GLU A 67 14.01 4.99 -11.34
C GLU A 67 15.47 4.90 -10.92
N VAL A 68 16.29 4.20 -11.70
CA VAL A 68 17.74 4.11 -11.45
C VAL A 68 18.42 5.26 -12.17
N THR A 69 18.81 6.30 -11.42
CA THR A 69 19.38 7.54 -11.97
C THR A 69 20.89 7.44 -12.22
N TYR A 70 21.58 6.49 -11.59
CA TYR A 70 23.01 6.26 -11.80
C TYR A 70 23.34 4.78 -11.63
N ARG A 71 24.29 4.29 -12.42
CA ARG A 71 24.95 2.99 -12.23
C ARG A 71 26.46 3.11 -12.33
N SER A 72 27.14 2.37 -11.47
CA SER A 72 28.57 2.09 -11.59
C SER A 72 28.80 0.60 -11.35
N THR A 73 29.67 0.01 -12.16
CA THR A 73 30.12 -1.38 -12.01
C THR A 73 31.51 -1.36 -11.41
N ALA A 74 31.77 -2.25 -10.46
CA ALA A 74 33.10 -2.46 -9.93
C ALA A 74 34.04 -2.94 -11.06
N PRO A 75 35.25 -2.37 -11.18
CA PRO A 75 36.26 -2.88 -12.10
C PRO A 75 36.67 -4.31 -11.73
N ALA A 76 37.34 -5.01 -12.66
CA ALA A 76 37.80 -6.39 -12.43
C ALA A 76 38.81 -6.50 -11.27
N GLU A 77 39.51 -5.41 -10.97
CA GLU A 77 40.34 -5.21 -9.78
C GLU A 77 39.87 -3.90 -9.12
N PRO A 78 39.45 -3.87 -7.84
CA PRO A 78 39.70 -4.85 -6.79
C PRO A 78 38.78 -6.08 -6.85
N VAL A 79 39.39 -7.25 -6.64
CA VAL A 79 38.66 -8.52 -6.47
C VAL A 79 38.28 -8.64 -5.01
N TYR A 80 37.00 -8.51 -4.71
CA TYR A 80 36.50 -8.84 -3.38
C TYR A 80 36.58 -10.35 -3.12
N ASP A 81 36.60 -10.75 -1.85
CA ASP A 81 36.79 -12.15 -1.42
C ASP A 81 35.80 -13.14 -2.07
N ASP A 82 34.60 -12.68 -2.42
CA ASP A 82 33.56 -13.49 -3.04
C ASP A 82 33.69 -13.65 -4.56
N ARG A 83 34.72 -13.04 -5.16
CA ARG A 83 35.07 -13.08 -6.59
C ARG A 83 33.89 -12.79 -7.53
N SER A 84 32.94 -12.01 -7.05
CA SER A 84 31.70 -11.70 -7.77
C SER A 84 31.70 -10.25 -8.27
N PRO A 85 31.13 -9.95 -9.44
CA PRO A 85 30.98 -8.57 -9.88
C PRO A 85 30.02 -7.82 -8.95
N HIS A 86 30.37 -6.57 -8.65
CA HIS A 86 29.58 -5.69 -7.81
C HIS A 86 29.10 -4.48 -8.58
N TYR A 87 27.93 -3.99 -8.18
CA TYR A 87 27.23 -2.89 -8.81
C TYR A 87 26.80 -1.91 -7.73
N LEU A 88 26.84 -0.64 -8.10
CA LEU A 88 26.31 0.47 -7.34
C LEU A 88 25.22 1.13 -8.17
N GLY A 89 24.07 1.35 -7.55
CA GLY A 89 22.95 2.08 -8.13
C GLY A 89 22.53 3.25 -7.26
N LEU A 90 22.18 4.37 -7.87
CA LEU A 90 21.35 5.40 -7.23
C LEU A 90 19.92 5.23 -7.73
N VAL A 91 19.00 5.05 -6.80
CA VAL A 91 17.57 4.85 -7.03
C VAL A 91 16.83 6.08 -6.54
N HIS A 92 16.07 6.69 -7.44
CA HIS A 92 15.12 7.74 -7.16
C HIS A 92 13.74 7.11 -7.00
N GLU A 93 13.14 7.26 -5.83
CA GLU A 93 11.76 6.85 -5.57
C GLU A 93 10.88 8.10 -5.50
N GLN A 94 9.82 8.12 -6.30
CA GLN A 94 8.83 9.19 -6.29
C GLN A 94 7.44 8.63 -5.99
N THR A 95 6.78 9.21 -4.99
CA THR A 95 5.36 8.95 -4.72
C THR A 95 4.49 10.00 -5.41
N LEU A 96 3.22 9.66 -5.66
CA LEU A 96 2.26 10.64 -6.20
C LEU A 96 1.98 11.83 -5.27
N SER A 97 2.24 11.70 -3.96
CA SER A 97 2.17 12.83 -3.03
C SER A 97 3.29 13.85 -3.23
N GLY A 98 4.21 13.62 -4.18
CA GLY A 98 5.35 14.49 -4.47
C GLY A 98 6.54 14.25 -3.54
N ARG A 99 6.47 13.26 -2.65
CA ARG A 99 7.61 12.87 -1.82
C ARG A 99 8.64 12.19 -2.70
N GLN A 100 9.86 12.71 -2.66
CA GLN A 100 11.02 12.16 -3.35
C GLN A 100 12.01 11.66 -2.30
N SER A 101 12.56 10.48 -2.55
CA SER A 101 13.64 9.91 -1.76
C SER A 101 14.69 9.31 -2.68
N TYR A 102 15.95 9.44 -2.28
CA TYR A 102 17.08 8.87 -2.99
C TYR A 102 17.72 7.82 -2.12
N ARG A 103 18.00 6.67 -2.72
CA ARG A 103 18.67 5.57 -2.04
C ARG A 103 19.78 5.04 -2.92
N MET A 104 20.90 4.75 -2.30
CA MET A 104 21.99 4.06 -2.96
C MET A 104 21.95 2.60 -2.57
N VAL A 105 22.24 1.74 -3.53
CA VAL A 105 22.30 0.29 -3.33
C VAL A 105 23.61 -0.24 -3.88
N VAL A 106 24.29 -1.04 -3.08
CA VAL A 106 25.57 -1.68 -3.45
C VAL A 106 25.44 -3.17 -3.25
N GLY A 107 25.75 -3.96 -4.28
CA GLY A 107 25.64 -5.41 -4.18
C GLY A 107 25.96 -6.14 -5.48
N ARG A 108 25.69 -7.45 -5.51
CA ARG A 108 26.01 -8.31 -6.67
C ARG A 108 24.99 -8.26 -7.80
N TYR A 109 23.80 -7.72 -7.54
CA TYR A 109 22.71 -7.78 -8.49
C TYR A 109 22.75 -6.59 -9.47
N PRO A 110 22.86 -6.81 -10.79
CA PRO A 110 23.01 -5.73 -11.77
C PRO A 110 21.75 -4.87 -11.91
N GLY A 111 20.59 -5.43 -11.57
CA GLY A 111 19.32 -4.71 -11.59
C GLY A 111 19.07 -3.86 -10.36
N VAL A 112 20.04 -3.75 -9.43
CA VAL A 112 20.01 -2.87 -8.24
C VAL A 112 18.77 -3.05 -7.34
N ALA A 113 18.04 -4.14 -7.50
CA ALA A 113 16.89 -4.52 -6.66
C ALA A 113 17.32 -5.15 -5.32
N TYR A 114 18.58 -5.57 -5.19
CA TYR A 114 19.08 -6.27 -4.01
C TYR A 114 20.53 -5.91 -3.72
N GLY A 115 20.84 -5.77 -2.43
CA GLY A 115 22.14 -5.36 -1.92
C GLY A 115 22.00 -4.59 -0.61
N HIS A 116 23.09 -3.92 -0.23
CA HIS A 116 23.11 -3.01 0.91
C HIS A 116 22.53 -1.65 0.52
N TRP A 117 21.47 -1.23 1.21
CA TRP A 117 20.79 0.04 0.98
C TRP A 117 21.33 1.12 1.92
N VAL A 118 21.59 2.30 1.36
CA VAL A 118 22.00 3.50 2.07
C VAL A 118 21.06 4.62 1.69
N ASP A 119 20.35 5.18 2.67
CA ASP A 119 19.53 6.37 2.44
C ASP A 119 20.43 7.57 2.13
N VAL A 120 20.09 8.30 1.07
CA VAL A 120 20.82 9.49 0.63
C VAL A 120 19.93 10.70 0.81
N GLU A 121 20.51 11.76 1.36
CA GLU A 121 19.81 13.04 1.51
C GLU A 121 19.29 13.52 0.14
N THR A 122 18.01 13.90 0.07
CA THR A 122 17.37 14.26 -1.20
C THR A 122 18.11 15.36 -1.95
N ALA A 123 18.67 16.34 -1.21
CA ALA A 123 19.46 17.43 -1.80
C ALA A 123 20.73 16.95 -2.52
N TRP A 124 21.34 15.85 -2.07
CA TRP A 124 22.54 15.28 -2.71
C TRP A 124 22.16 14.36 -3.85
N GLY A 125 21.19 13.48 -3.62
CA GLY A 125 20.72 12.52 -4.62
C GLY A 125 20.13 13.18 -5.86
N ALA A 126 19.41 14.30 -5.71
CA ALA A 126 18.83 15.06 -6.82
C ALA A 126 19.88 15.66 -7.77
N GLN A 127 21.05 16.02 -7.26
CA GLN A 127 22.18 16.50 -8.09
C GLN A 127 22.96 15.34 -8.72
N GLY A 128 22.80 14.13 -8.20
CA GLY A 128 23.42 12.92 -8.70
C GLY A 128 24.87 12.72 -8.26
N ILE A 129 25.42 11.59 -8.69
CA ILE A 129 26.78 11.16 -8.40
C ILE A 129 27.73 11.77 -9.43
N GLU A 130 28.85 12.33 -8.96
CA GLU A 130 29.92 12.83 -9.79
C GLU A 130 30.91 11.73 -10.14
N SER A 131 31.39 10.99 -9.13
CA SER A 131 32.37 9.93 -9.32
C SER A 131 32.23 8.82 -8.29
N THR A 132 32.58 7.60 -8.72
CA THR A 132 32.60 6.41 -7.87
C THR A 132 34.00 5.79 -7.92
N THR A 133 34.57 5.48 -6.76
CA THR A 133 35.88 4.84 -6.63
C THR A 133 35.73 3.55 -5.85
N TRP A 134 36.05 2.44 -6.49
CA TRP A 134 36.01 1.11 -5.91
C TRP A 134 37.40 0.77 -5.34
N THR A 135 37.43 0.23 -4.12
CA THR A 135 38.64 -0.17 -3.40
C THR A 135 38.38 -1.49 -2.69
N GLU A 136 39.42 -2.22 -2.28
CA GLU A 136 39.25 -3.45 -1.50
C GLU A 136 38.47 -3.21 -0.19
N ALA A 137 38.64 -2.03 0.41
CA ALA A 137 37.95 -1.65 1.64
C ALA A 137 36.46 -1.34 1.43
N GLY A 138 36.02 -1.06 0.20
CA GLY A 138 34.64 -0.66 -0.11
C GLY A 138 34.56 0.34 -1.26
N VAL A 139 33.42 1.02 -1.36
CA VAL A 139 33.14 1.99 -2.43
C VAL A 139 32.99 3.40 -1.86
N ARG A 140 33.74 4.34 -2.45
CA ARG A 140 33.62 5.78 -2.17
C ARG A 140 32.83 6.44 -3.29
N VAL A 141 31.85 7.24 -2.91
CA VAL A 141 30.94 7.92 -3.81
C VAL A 141 31.00 9.41 -3.52
N ARG A 142 31.32 10.19 -4.55
CA ARG A 142 31.34 11.65 -4.49
C ARG A 142 30.13 12.18 -5.25
N PHE A 143 29.29 12.95 -4.57
CA PHE A 143 28.14 13.61 -5.15
C PHE A 143 28.57 14.93 -5.81
N ARG A 144 27.79 15.40 -6.79
CA ARG A 144 28.05 16.70 -7.43
C ARG A 144 27.93 17.89 -6.49
N THR A 145 27.30 17.69 -5.33
CA THR A 145 27.26 18.67 -4.23
C THR A 145 28.58 18.77 -3.46
N GLY A 146 29.60 17.96 -3.80
CA GLY A 146 30.88 17.88 -3.09
C GLY A 146 30.88 16.97 -1.86
N HIS A 147 29.75 16.36 -1.52
CA HIS A 147 29.64 15.44 -0.38
C HIS A 147 30.18 14.06 -0.77
N GLU A 148 30.78 13.37 0.20
CA GLU A 148 31.29 12.00 0.01
C GLU A 148 30.63 11.02 0.97
N VAL A 149 30.30 9.85 0.44
CA VAL A 149 29.82 8.70 1.20
C VAL A 149 30.76 7.53 0.94
N PHE A 150 31.20 6.87 2.01
CA PHE A 150 31.97 5.65 1.93
C PHE A 150 31.13 4.48 2.45
N VAL A 151 30.98 3.45 1.62
CA VAL A 151 30.29 2.20 1.97
C VAL A 151 31.34 1.10 2.11
N PRO A 152 31.62 0.64 3.34
CA PRO A 152 32.54 -0.46 3.58
C PRO A 152 32.13 -1.77 2.90
N ALA A 153 33.11 -2.51 2.36
CA ALA A 153 32.89 -3.78 1.66
C ALA A 153 32.11 -4.81 2.51
N ARG A 154 32.46 -4.90 3.80
CA ARG A 154 31.79 -5.81 4.76
C ARG A 154 30.26 -5.71 4.80
N PHE A 155 29.66 -4.60 4.35
CA PHE A 155 28.22 -4.41 4.35
C PHE A 155 27.52 -4.94 3.10
N PHE A 156 28.20 -5.07 1.97
CA PHE A 156 27.60 -5.59 0.73
C PHE A 156 28.20 -6.93 0.31
N LEU A 157 29.34 -7.32 0.88
CA LEU A 157 29.90 -8.64 0.72
C LEU A 157 29.05 -9.67 1.46
N HIS A 158 28.85 -10.83 0.83
CA HIS A 158 28.10 -11.97 1.37
C HIS A 158 26.60 -11.72 1.63
N GLY A 159 26.04 -10.61 1.16
CA GLY A 159 24.59 -10.37 1.12
C GLY A 159 23.92 -10.19 2.48
N ARG A 160 24.53 -9.42 3.39
CA ARG A 160 23.98 -9.14 4.74
C ARG A 160 23.34 -7.75 4.83
#